data_AF-A0A7W2FFH6-F1
#
_entry.id   AF-A0A7W2FFH6-F1
#
_cell.length_a   1.000
_cell.length_b   1.000
_cell.length_c   1.000
_cell.angle_alpha   90.00
_cell.angle_beta   90.00
_cell.angle_gamma   90.00
#
_symmetry.space_group_name_H-M   'P 1'
#
loop_
_entity.id
_entity.type
_entity.pdbx_description
1 polymer ?
#
loop_
_entity_poly.entity_id
_entity_poly.type
_entity_poly.pdbx_seq_one_letter_code
_entity_poly.pdbx_strand_id
1 'polypeptide(L)'
;AEPGDSVRRGAVLASLDAPDLATAQADWRKAQADEGRKRMAYERAQALFGGEVLARKDYESAQADLAQASAETRRAAQRLSNLNAGPR
;
A
#
# COMPACT_ATOMS: atom_id res chain seq x y z
N ALA A 1 30.10 18.48 -1.79
CA ALA A 1 31.24 17.81 -2.44
C ALA A 1 31.29 18.31 -3.86
N GLU A 2 32.44 18.79 -4.28
CA GLU A 2 32.69 19.21 -5.65
C GLU A 2 33.53 18.16 -6.39
N PRO A 3 33.53 18.16 -7.74
CA PRO A 3 34.43 17.30 -8.50
C PRO A 3 35.89 17.54 -8.10
N GLY A 4 36.53 16.54 -7.49
CA GLY A 4 37.92 16.61 -7.00
C GLY A 4 38.06 16.50 -5.49
N ASP A 5 36.98 16.60 -4.71
CA ASP A 5 37.02 16.43 -3.26
C ASP A 5 37.36 14.98 -2.85
N SER A 6 38.26 14.82 -1.88
CA SER A 6 38.50 13.53 -1.23
C SER A 6 37.37 13.23 -0.24
N VAL A 7 36.55 12.21 -0.56
CA VAL A 7 35.41 11.80 0.27
C VAL A 7 35.63 10.42 0.90
N ARG A 8 35.03 10.21 2.07
CA ARG A 8 35.05 8.92 2.77
C ARG A 8 33.80 8.13 2.39
N ARG A 9 33.88 6.79 2.44
CA ARG A 9 32.72 5.90 2.23
C ARG A 9 31.57 6.33 3.15
N GLY A 10 30.38 6.53 2.57
CA GLY A 10 29.17 6.96 3.29
C GLY A 10 29.00 8.48 3.42
N ALA A 11 29.93 9.28 2.91
CA ALA A 11 29.73 10.73 2.81
C ALA A 11 28.54 11.05 1.89
N VAL A 12 27.63 11.91 2.34
CA VAL A 12 26.53 12.42 1.52
C VAL A 12 27.11 13.35 0.45
N LEU A 13 26.88 13.01 -0.82
CA LEU A 13 27.40 13.77 -1.96
C LEU A 13 26.34 14.69 -2.57
N ALA A 14 25.07 14.29 -2.51
CA ALA A 14 23.93 15.04 -2.99
C ALA A 14 22.67 14.69 -2.18
N SER A 15 21.74 15.64 -2.11
CA SER A 15 20.36 15.40 -1.68
C SER A 15 19.46 15.51 -2.90
N LEU A 16 18.62 14.50 -3.14
CA LEU A 16 17.57 14.56 -4.15
C LEU A 16 16.22 14.71 -3.47
N ASP A 17 15.41 15.66 -3.95
CA ASP A 17 14.00 15.70 -3.63
C ASP A 17 13.29 14.54 -4.35
N ALA A 18 12.51 13.76 -3.59
CA ALA A 18 11.80 12.59 -4.10
C ALA A 18 10.27 12.74 -3.95
N PRO A 19 9.62 13.64 -4.72
CA PRO A 19 8.17 13.84 -4.65
C PRO A 19 7.37 12.58 -5.02
N ASP A 20 7.91 11.75 -5.92
CA ASP A 20 7.30 10.48 -6.32
C ASP A 20 7.28 9.46 -5.16
N LEU A 21 8.31 9.51 -4.29
CA LEU A 21 8.37 8.66 -3.10
C LEU A 21 7.29 9.06 -2.08
N ALA A 22 7.13 10.37 -1.84
CA ALA A 22 6.07 10.88 -0.96
C ALA A 22 4.68 10.49 -1.49
N THR A 23 4.46 10.61 -2.80
CA THR A 23 3.21 10.22 -3.46
C THR A 23 2.95 8.71 -3.32
N ALA A 24 3.95 7.86 -3.58
CA ALA A 24 3.80 6.42 -3.45
C ALA A 24 3.54 5.98 -2.00
N GLN A 25 4.12 6.67 -1.02
CA GLN A 25 3.85 6.40 0.40
C GLN A 25 2.41 6.80 0.78
N ALA A 26 1.91 7.92 0.27
CA ALA A 26 0.53 8.33 0.45
C ALA A 26 -0.46 7.35 -0.20
N ASP A 27 -0.19 6.93 -1.44
CA ASP A 27 -0.99 5.93 -2.17
C ASP A 27 -1.08 4.61 -1.38
N TRP A 28 0.05 4.11 -0.88
CA TRP A 28 0.09 2.88 -0.08
C TRP A 28 -0.71 3.00 1.22
N ARG A 29 -0.58 4.11 1.95
CA ARG A 29 -1.38 4.36 3.17
C ARG A 29 -2.87 4.42 2.86
N LYS A 30 -3.26 5.05 1.75
CA LYS A 30 -4.66 5.12 1.30
C LYS A 30 -5.20 3.73 0.98
N ALA A 31 -4.43 2.90 0.27
CA ALA A 31 -4.81 1.53 -0.06
C ALA A 31 -4.98 0.67 1.21
N GLN A 32 -4.05 0.77 2.17
CA GLN A 32 -4.15 0.07 3.45
C GLN A 32 -5.41 0.46 4.24
N ALA A 33 -5.76 1.75 4.26
CA ALA A 33 -6.99 2.22 4.91
C ALA A 33 -8.25 1.68 4.22
N ASP A 34 -8.26 1.60 2.88
CA ASP A 34 -9.38 1.02 2.13
C ASP A 34 -9.52 -0.49 2.38
N GLU A 35 -8.42 -1.22 2.36
CA GLU A 35 -8.38 -2.64 2.69
C GLU A 35 -8.90 -2.90 4.11
N GLY A 36 -8.47 -2.11 5.09
CA GLY A 36 -8.97 -2.19 6.46
C GLY A 36 -10.49 -1.97 6.54
N ARG A 37 -11.03 -0.98 5.82
CA ARG A 37 -12.48 -0.72 5.76
C ARG A 37 -13.24 -1.92 5.18
N LYS A 38 -12.76 -2.46 4.06
CA LYS A 38 -13.39 -3.60 3.39
C LYS A 38 -13.25 -4.90 4.17
N ARG A 39 -12.18 -5.05 4.96
CA ARG A 39 -12.02 -6.17 5.89
C ARG A 39 -13.11 -6.17 6.95
N MET A 40 -13.31 -5.03 7.61
CA MET A 40 -14.40 -4.89 8.58
C MET A 40 -15.78 -5.11 7.95
N ALA A 41 -15.98 -4.70 6.68
CA ALA A 41 -17.22 -4.95 5.96
C ALA A 41 -17.43 -6.45 5.67
N TYR A 42 -16.39 -7.15 5.22
CA TYR A 42 -16.41 -8.58 5.00
C TYR A 42 -16.65 -9.36 6.30
N GLU A 43 -16.00 -9.01 7.41
CA GLU A 43 -16.19 -9.64 8.72
C GLU A 43 -17.65 -9.50 9.20
N ARG A 44 -18.24 -8.30 9.04
CA ARG A 44 -19.68 -8.10 9.32
C ARG A 44 -20.56 -8.95 8.40
N ALA A 45 -20.25 -8.99 7.11
CA ALA A 45 -21.01 -9.77 6.14
C ALA A 45 -20.93 -11.28 6.44
N GLN A 46 -19.77 -11.77 6.85
CA GLN A 46 -19.54 -13.15 7.25
C GLN A 46 -20.38 -13.52 8.48
N ALA A 47 -20.42 -12.66 9.50
CA ALA A 47 -21.23 -12.88 10.69
C ALA A 47 -22.74 -12.91 10.36
N LEU A 48 -23.22 -11.97 9.55
CA LEU A 48 -24.64 -11.89 9.16
C LEU A 48 -25.06 -13.03 8.22
N PHE A 49 -24.18 -13.47 7.32
CA PHE A 49 -24.43 -14.62 6.46
C PHE A 49 -24.49 -15.92 7.27
N GLY A 50 -23.61 -16.10 8.24
CA GLY A 50 -23.64 -17.25 9.16
C GLY A 50 -24.88 -17.30 10.05
N GLY A 51 -25.51 -16.16 10.30
CA GLY A 51 -26.82 -16.05 10.94
C GLY A 51 -28.02 -16.11 9.98
N GLU A 52 -27.80 -16.42 8.69
CA GLU A 52 -28.83 -16.47 7.64
C GLU A 52 -29.60 -15.15 7.41
N VAL A 53 -29.04 -14.02 7.86
CA VAL A 53 -29.63 -12.67 7.72
C VAL A 53 -29.24 -12.01 6.40
N LEU A 54 -28.03 -12.27 5.91
CA LEU A 54 -27.49 -11.65 4.69
C LEU A 54 -27.62 -12.58 3.49
N ALA A 55 -27.99 -12.04 2.33
CA ALA A 55 -28.02 -12.82 1.10
C ALA A 55 -26.61 -13.26 0.67
N ARG A 56 -26.52 -14.46 0.09
CA ARG A 56 -25.24 -15.03 -0.40
C ARG A 56 -24.48 -14.08 -1.33
N LYS A 57 -25.19 -13.42 -2.26
CA LYS A 57 -24.60 -12.47 -3.21
C LYS A 57 -23.90 -11.28 -2.53
N ASP A 58 -24.45 -10.81 -1.42
CA ASP A 58 -23.92 -9.64 -0.70
C ASP A 58 -22.69 -10.04 0.11
N TYR A 59 -22.68 -11.25 0.68
CA TYR A 59 -21.49 -11.86 1.29
C TYR A 59 -20.34 -12.02 0.26
N GLU A 60 -20.64 -12.59 -0.91
CA GLU A 60 -19.65 -12.78 -1.99
C GLU A 60 -19.14 -11.44 -2.54
N SER A 61 -20.00 -10.44 -2.62
CA SER A 61 -19.60 -9.08 -3.03
C SER A 61 -18.62 -8.46 -2.04
N ALA A 62 -18.90 -8.56 -0.73
CA ALA A 62 -17.97 -8.07 0.30
C ALA A 62 -16.63 -8.83 0.30
N GLN A 63 -16.65 -10.13 -0.01
CA GLN A 63 -15.44 -10.94 -0.17
C GLN A 63 -14.60 -10.47 -1.38
N ALA A 64 -15.25 -10.23 -2.52
CA ALA A 64 -14.59 -9.74 -3.73
C ALA A 64 -13.99 -8.34 -3.52
N ASP A 65 -14.72 -7.45 -2.85
CA ASP A 65 -14.25 -6.10 -2.51
C ASP A 65 -12.97 -6.15 -1.66
N LEU A 66 -12.94 -6.99 -0.62
CA LEU A 66 -11.76 -7.20 0.20
C LEU A 66 -10.60 -7.77 -0.61
N ALA A 67 -10.85 -8.76 -1.47
CA ALA A 67 -9.81 -9.36 -2.31
C ALA A 67 -9.19 -8.31 -3.25
N GLN A 68 -10.01 -7.46 -3.88
CA GLN A 68 -9.56 -6.37 -4.73
C GLN A 68 -8.72 -5.34 -3.93
N ALA A 69 -9.19 -4.91 -2.77
CA ALA A 69 -8.44 -3.95 -1.95
C ALA A 69 -7.11 -4.52 -1.45
N SER A 70 -7.07 -5.81 -1.11
CA SER A 70 -5.84 -6.49 -0.72
C SER A 70 -4.83 -6.53 -1.87
N ALA A 71 -5.29 -6.76 -3.12
CA ALA A 71 -4.44 -6.70 -4.29
C ALA A 71 -3.90 -5.29 -4.56
N GLU A 72 -4.74 -4.27 -4.36
CA GLU A 72 -4.38 -2.87 -4.52
C GLU A 72 -3.34 -2.41 -3.48
N THR A 73 -3.48 -2.82 -2.21
CA THR A 73 -2.46 -2.56 -1.18
C THR A 73 -1.12 -3.18 -1.56
N ARG A 74 -1.10 -4.43 -2.06
CA ARG A 74 0.14 -5.09 -2.52
C ARG A 74 0.78 -4.35 -3.69
N ARG A 75 -0.01 -3.91 -4.66
CA ARG A 75 0.45 -3.10 -5.81
C ARG A 75 1.11 -1.81 -5.33
N ALA A 76 0.46 -1.07 -4.43
CA ALA A 76 0.98 0.19 -3.90
C ALA A 76 2.26 -0.03 -3.07
N ALA A 77 2.32 -1.10 -2.26
CA ALA A 77 3.51 -1.46 -1.50
C ALA A 77 4.70 -1.77 -2.42
N GLN A 78 4.47 -2.49 -3.51
CA GLN A 78 5.54 -2.83 -4.47
C GLN A 78 6.04 -1.58 -5.21
N ARG A 79 5.15 -0.65 -5.57
CA ARG A 79 5.56 0.64 -6.14
C ARG A 79 6.45 1.43 -5.18
N LEU A 80 6.08 1.50 -3.90
CA LEU A 80 6.88 2.15 -2.87
C LEU A 80 8.26 1.49 -2.69
N SER A 81 8.30 0.16 -2.67
CA SER A 81 9.56 -0.59 -2.59
C SER A 81 10.49 -0.32 -3.77
N ASN A 82 9.94 -0.23 -4.98
CA ASN A 82 10.73 0.04 -6.19
C ASN A 82 11.36 1.44 -6.17
N LEU A 83 10.68 2.43 -5.58
CA LEU A 83 11.21 3.79 -5.45
C LEU A 83 12.28 3.90 -4.34
N ASN A 84 12.12 3.14 -3.25
CA ASN A 84 13.14 3.05 -2.20
C ASN A 84 14.42 2.33 -2.66
N ALA A 85 14.36 1.56 -3.74
CA ALA A 85 15.50 0.85 -4.32
C ALA A 85 16.28 1.67 -5.37
N GLY A 86 16.04 2.99 -5.45
CA GLY A 86 16.74 3.92 -6.37
C GLY A 86 18.27 3.84 -6.30
N PRO A 87 18.98 4.33 -7.35
CA PRO A 87 20.36 3.96 -7.63
C PRO A 87 21.30 4.28 -6.46
N ARG A 88 22.05 3.27 -6.02
CA ARG A 88 23.06 3.35 -4.97
C ARG A 88 24.30 4.12 -5.41
#